data_AF-U1ML43-F1
#
_entry.id   AF-U1ML43-F1
#
_cell.length_a   1.000
_cell.length_b   1.000
_cell.length_c   1.000
_cell.angle_alpha   90.00
_cell.angle_beta   90.00
_cell.angle_gamma   90.00
#
_symmetry.space_group_name_H-M   'P 1'
#
loop_
_entity.id
_entity.type
_entity.pdbx_description
1 polymer ?
#
loop_
_entity_poly.entity_id
_entity_poly.type
_entity_poly.pdbx_seq_one_letter_code
_entity_poly.pdbx_strand_id
1 'polypeptide(L)'
;MPAEDEPLQTTEATTAEEACFEAGIKFGTLYHQFAGTPVSPASASTLEDAIADAIENQPHCEAVTVTVRADRLETALAEQSAEYTELTGKFLDVTMQIEYNGCQVQTQMAMDGDYPLMEIIAIESPKTDPIE
;
A
#
# COMPACT_ATOMS: atom_id res chain seq x y z
N MET A 1 -28.30 21.12 25.30
CA MET A 1 -27.20 20.68 26.18
C MET A 1 -26.20 20.01 25.26
N PRO A 2 -24.94 20.46 25.20
CA PRO A 2 -23.92 19.73 24.45
C PRO A 2 -23.81 18.33 25.06
N ALA A 3 -23.56 17.31 24.22
CA ALA A 3 -23.21 15.99 24.73
C ALA A 3 -22.01 16.16 25.66
N GLU A 4 -22.12 15.64 26.88
CA GLU A 4 -20.98 15.57 27.80
C GLU A 4 -19.89 14.75 27.11
N ASP A 5 -18.68 15.31 27.00
CA ASP A 5 -17.51 14.59 26.48
C ASP A 5 -17.33 13.32 27.32
N GLU A 6 -17.70 12.15 26.78
CA GLU A 6 -17.37 10.88 27.40
C GLU A 6 -15.84 10.79 27.50
N PRO A 7 -15.28 10.45 28.67
CA PRO A 7 -13.85 10.34 28.83
C PRO A 7 -13.32 9.22 27.91
N LEU A 8 -12.39 9.58 27.02
CA LEU A 8 -11.70 8.63 26.15
C LEU A 8 -10.91 7.63 27.00
N GLN A 9 -11.02 6.35 26.66
CA GLN A 9 -10.17 5.31 27.24
C GLN A 9 -8.86 5.22 26.44
N THR A 10 -7.73 5.27 27.13
CA THR A 10 -6.41 5.01 26.54
C THR A 10 -6.07 3.52 26.69
N THR A 11 -5.65 2.88 25.61
CA THR A 11 -5.15 1.49 25.59
C THR A 11 -3.77 1.45 24.91
N GLU A 12 -2.98 0.42 25.20
CA GLU A 12 -1.82 0.08 24.38
C GLU A 12 -2.29 -0.44 23.01
N ALA A 13 -1.45 -0.31 21.98
CA ALA A 13 -1.75 -0.86 20.68
C ALA A 13 -1.80 -2.40 20.74
N THR A 14 -2.82 -2.98 20.13
CA THR A 14 -2.89 -4.41 19.88
C THR A 14 -1.93 -4.81 18.75
N THR A 15 -1.56 -6.08 18.69
CA THR A 15 -0.73 -6.61 17.60
C THR A 15 -1.32 -6.33 16.21
N ALA A 16 -2.65 -6.37 16.07
CA ALA A 16 -3.31 -6.04 14.81
C ALA A 16 -3.19 -4.56 14.44
N GLU A 17 -3.31 -3.65 15.40
CA GLU A 17 -3.11 -2.22 15.18
C GLU A 17 -1.67 -1.91 14.78
N GLU A 18 -0.68 -2.53 15.44
CA GLU A 18 0.73 -2.41 15.07
C GLU A 18 1.00 -2.95 13.66
N ALA A 19 0.45 -4.12 13.31
CA ALA A 19 0.58 -4.69 11.96
C ALA A 19 -0.06 -3.79 10.88
N CYS A 20 -1.23 -3.20 11.16
CA CYS A 20 -1.88 -2.24 10.26
C CYS A 20 -1.08 -0.93 10.15
N PHE A 21 -0.48 -0.49 11.25
CA PHE A 21 0.39 0.69 11.26
C PHE A 21 1.64 0.47 10.40
N GLU A 22 2.25 -0.71 10.49
CA GLU A 22 3.34 -1.12 9.60
C GLU A 22 2.89 -1.06 8.13
N ALA A 23 1.73 -1.61 7.78
CA ALA A 23 1.20 -1.51 6.42
C ALA A 23 1.08 -0.05 5.93
N GLY A 24 0.63 0.85 6.80
CA GLY A 24 0.56 2.28 6.52
C GLY A 24 1.93 2.92 6.25
N ILE A 25 2.97 2.54 7.00
CA ILE A 25 4.35 2.98 6.77
C ILE A 25 4.84 2.54 5.38
N LYS A 26 4.58 1.30 4.98
CA LYS A 26 5.02 0.76 3.68
C LYS A 26 4.35 1.50 2.53
N PHE A 27 3.03 1.74 2.60
CA PHE A 27 2.34 2.52 1.58
C PHE A 27 2.80 3.97 1.51
N GLY A 28 2.99 4.62 2.66
CA GLY A 28 3.54 5.97 2.72
C GLY A 28 4.91 6.05 2.05
N THR A 29 5.79 5.09 2.34
CA THR A 29 7.12 4.98 1.74
C THR A 29 7.04 4.73 0.25
N LEU A 30 6.25 3.76 -0.20
CA LEU A 30 6.04 3.45 -1.63
C LEU A 30 5.58 4.70 -2.39
N TYR A 31 4.52 5.34 -1.90
CA TYR A 31 3.91 6.45 -2.62
C TYR A 31 4.86 7.64 -2.71
N HIS A 32 5.45 8.06 -1.59
CA HIS A 32 6.29 9.26 -1.56
C HIS A 32 7.70 9.06 -2.12
N GLN A 33 8.24 7.83 -2.10
CA GLN A 33 9.57 7.55 -2.64
C GLN A 33 9.57 7.44 -4.17
N PHE A 34 8.49 6.90 -4.76
CA PHE A 34 8.45 6.57 -6.18
C PHE A 34 7.57 7.49 -7.02
N ALA A 35 6.63 8.24 -6.42
CA ALA A 35 5.87 9.24 -7.17
C ALA A 35 6.79 10.26 -7.84
N GLY A 36 6.51 10.59 -9.10
CA GLY A 36 7.34 11.47 -9.92
C GLY A 36 8.44 10.75 -10.71
N THR A 37 8.67 9.45 -10.49
CA THR A 37 9.66 8.67 -11.24
C THR A 37 9.28 8.61 -12.72
N PRO A 38 10.18 8.94 -13.66
CA PRO A 38 9.92 8.77 -15.08
C PRO A 38 9.61 7.31 -15.42
N VAL A 39 8.49 7.08 -16.12
CA VAL A 39 8.04 5.75 -16.51
C VAL A 39 7.43 5.76 -17.91
N SER A 40 7.69 4.70 -18.67
CA SER A 40 7.07 4.39 -19.95
C SER A 40 6.64 2.92 -19.98
N PRO A 41 5.82 2.47 -20.95
CA PRO A 41 5.47 1.06 -21.08
C PRO A 41 6.70 0.13 -21.20
N ALA A 42 7.80 0.63 -21.76
CA ALA A 42 9.04 -0.13 -21.90
C ALA A 42 9.82 -0.29 -20.58
N SER A 43 9.69 0.66 -19.65
CA SER A 43 10.39 0.62 -18.35
C SER A 43 9.51 0.14 -17.20
N ALA A 44 8.21 -0.04 -17.45
CA ALA A 44 7.20 -0.35 -16.43
C ALA A 44 7.57 -1.60 -15.60
N SER A 45 7.88 -2.72 -16.25
CA SER A 45 8.19 -3.97 -15.55
C SER A 45 9.43 -3.90 -14.67
N THR A 46 10.50 -3.27 -15.16
CA THR A 46 11.71 -3.10 -14.34
C THR A 46 11.45 -2.20 -13.13
N LEU A 47 10.55 -1.22 -13.27
CA LEU A 47 10.17 -0.35 -12.16
C LEU A 47 9.24 -1.07 -11.16
N GLU A 48 8.34 -1.94 -11.63
CA GLU A 48 7.53 -2.82 -10.76
C GLU A 48 8.43 -3.64 -9.83
N ASP A 49 9.38 -4.37 -10.41
CA ASP A 49 10.32 -5.23 -9.67
C ASP A 49 11.14 -4.41 -8.67
N ALA A 50 11.68 -3.26 -9.10
CA ALA A 50 12.49 -2.41 -8.24
C ALA A 50 11.70 -1.81 -7.07
N ILE A 51 10.42 -1.47 -7.27
CA ILE A 51 9.55 -0.99 -6.19
C ILE A 51 9.24 -2.15 -5.24
N ALA A 52 8.86 -3.32 -5.76
CA ALA A 52 8.55 -4.50 -4.95
C ALA A 52 9.74 -4.86 -4.04
N ASP A 53 10.94 -5.03 -4.62
CA ASP A 53 12.17 -5.35 -3.89
C ASP A 53 12.48 -4.31 -2.79
N ALA A 54 12.30 -3.02 -3.10
CA ALA A 54 12.59 -1.95 -2.15
C ALA A 54 11.62 -1.94 -0.96
N ILE A 55 10.35 -2.26 -1.18
CA ILE A 55 9.33 -2.28 -0.12
C ILE A 55 9.39 -3.59 0.66
N GLU A 56 9.61 -4.74 0.01
CA GLU A 56 9.82 -6.04 0.68
C GLU A 56 11.04 -6.02 1.59
N ASN A 57 12.09 -5.26 1.25
CA ASN A 57 13.26 -5.11 2.09
C ASN A 57 12.99 -4.36 3.43
N GLN A 58 11.78 -3.82 3.64
CA GLN A 58 11.40 -3.22 4.92
C GLN A 58 11.00 -4.31 5.95
N PRO A 59 11.21 -4.07 7.26
CA PRO A 59 10.81 -5.02 8.30
C PRO A 59 9.33 -5.39 8.20
N HIS A 60 8.99 -6.64 8.54
CA HIS A 60 7.60 -7.13 8.62
C HIS A 60 6.85 -7.21 7.29
N CYS A 61 7.52 -6.99 6.16
CA CYS A 61 6.94 -7.15 4.84
C CYS A 61 7.26 -8.54 4.29
N GLU A 62 6.26 -9.41 4.19
CA GLU A 62 6.44 -10.78 3.68
C GLU A 62 6.42 -10.83 2.15
N ALA A 63 5.55 -10.04 1.53
CA ALA A 63 5.42 -10.00 0.08
C ALA A 63 4.82 -8.67 -0.39
N VAL A 64 5.27 -8.20 -1.54
CA VAL A 64 4.74 -7.04 -2.25
C VAL A 64 4.60 -7.41 -3.72
N THR A 65 3.45 -7.09 -4.31
CA THR A 65 3.27 -7.14 -5.76
C THR A 65 2.92 -5.74 -6.23
N VAL A 66 3.66 -5.26 -7.22
CA VAL A 66 3.44 -3.96 -7.85
C VAL A 66 3.09 -4.21 -9.31
N THR A 67 2.07 -3.53 -9.80
CA THR A 67 1.70 -3.55 -11.21
C THR A 67 1.52 -2.13 -11.70
N VAL A 68 2.37 -1.75 -12.65
CA VAL A 68 2.29 -0.51 -13.41
C VAL A 68 1.38 -0.76 -14.61
N ARG A 69 0.28 -0.02 -14.65
CA ARG A 69 -0.79 -0.19 -15.62
C ARG A 69 -0.42 0.39 -16.98
N ALA A 70 0.18 -0.45 -17.82
CA ALA A 70 0.62 -0.11 -19.18
C ALA A 70 -0.52 0.46 -20.05
N ASP A 71 -1.74 -0.07 -19.92
CA ASP A 71 -2.95 0.43 -20.58
C ASP A 71 -3.24 1.91 -20.23
N ARG A 72 -3.08 2.25 -18.95
CA ARG A 72 -3.25 3.62 -18.46
C ARG A 72 -2.09 4.52 -18.92
N LEU A 73 -0.85 4.00 -18.94
CA LEU A 73 0.32 4.72 -19.45
C LEU A 73 0.18 5.06 -20.94
N GLU A 74 -0.15 4.08 -21.78
CA GLU A 74 -0.35 4.26 -23.22
C GLU A 74 -1.41 5.31 -23.51
N THR A 75 -2.55 5.24 -22.80
CA THR A 75 -3.62 6.25 -22.90
C THR A 75 -3.11 7.65 -22.54
N ALA A 76 -2.34 7.77 -21.45
CA ALA A 76 -1.81 9.06 -21.02
C ALA A 76 -0.77 9.64 -22.01
N LEU A 77 0.01 8.79 -22.68
CA LEU A 77 1.05 9.20 -23.61
C LEU A 77 0.52 9.50 -25.02
N ALA A 78 -0.65 8.97 -25.41
CA ALA A 78 -1.22 9.16 -26.74
C ALA A 78 -1.39 10.63 -27.17
N GLU A 79 -1.59 11.53 -26.20
CA GLU A 79 -1.77 12.97 -26.42
C GLU A 79 -0.48 13.79 -26.20
N GLN A 80 0.63 13.12 -25.86
CA GLN A 80 1.89 13.76 -25.50
C GLN A 80 2.94 13.56 -26.59
N SER A 81 3.87 14.53 -26.69
CA SER A 81 5.04 14.41 -27.55
C SER A 81 6.18 13.62 -26.89
N ALA A 82 6.13 13.43 -25.56
CA ALA A 82 7.11 12.67 -24.81
C ALA A 82 6.75 11.18 -24.79
N GLU A 83 7.77 10.32 -24.80
CA GLU A 83 7.61 8.85 -24.73
C GLU A 83 7.49 8.31 -23.30
N TYR A 84 7.47 9.19 -22.30
CA TYR A 84 7.38 8.85 -20.89
C TYR A 84 6.51 9.86 -20.13
N THR A 85 6.06 9.47 -18.95
CA THR A 85 5.34 10.32 -18.01
C THR A 85 5.89 10.11 -16.60
N GLU A 86 5.34 10.83 -15.63
CA GLU A 86 5.69 10.66 -14.22
C GLU A 86 4.78 9.62 -13.57
N LEU A 87 5.38 8.70 -12.81
CA LEU A 87 4.63 7.70 -12.05
C LEU A 87 3.78 8.40 -10.99
N THR A 88 2.48 8.12 -11.00
CA THR A 88 1.54 8.54 -9.96
C THR A 88 0.64 7.37 -9.58
N GLY A 89 -0.11 7.49 -8.48
CA GLY A 89 -0.99 6.42 -8.01
C GLY A 89 -1.98 5.90 -9.07
N LYS A 90 -2.36 6.74 -10.05
CA LYS A 90 -3.27 6.32 -11.14
C LYS A 90 -2.71 5.19 -11.99
N PHE A 91 -1.40 5.02 -12.02
CA PHE A 91 -0.73 3.98 -12.81
C PHE A 91 -0.38 2.75 -11.98
N LEU A 92 -0.64 2.73 -10.68
CA LEU A 92 -0.20 1.67 -9.79
C LEU A 92 -1.39 0.89 -9.25
N ASP A 93 -1.30 -0.43 -9.37
CA ASP A 93 -2.05 -1.36 -8.55
C ASP A 93 -1.01 -2.10 -7.67
N VAL A 94 -1.22 -2.18 -6.36
CA VAL A 94 -0.26 -2.77 -5.41
C VAL A 94 -0.99 -3.67 -4.44
N THR A 95 -0.38 -4.80 -4.06
CA THR A 95 -0.82 -5.61 -2.91
C THR A 95 0.35 -5.87 -1.99
N MET A 96 0.12 -5.87 -0.68
CA MET A 96 1.16 -6.20 0.31
C MET A 96 0.64 -7.21 1.32
N GLN A 97 1.55 -8.04 1.81
CA GLN A 97 1.34 -8.92 2.95
C GLN A 97 2.31 -8.52 4.06
N ILE A 98 1.75 -8.14 5.20
CA ILE A 98 2.50 -7.77 6.39
C ILE A 98 2.37 -8.88 7.42
N GLU A 99 3.47 -9.28 8.05
CA GLU A 99 3.49 -10.19 9.18
C GLU A 99 4.13 -9.51 10.38
N TYR A 100 3.39 -9.46 11.48
CA TYR A 100 3.87 -8.91 12.72
C TYR A 100 3.37 -9.72 13.91
N ASN A 101 4.29 -10.39 14.60
CA ASN A 101 4.03 -11.19 15.81
C ASN A 101 2.88 -12.20 15.65
N GLY A 102 2.82 -12.89 14.50
CA GLY A 102 1.82 -13.87 14.13
C GLY A 102 0.52 -13.29 13.58
N CYS A 103 0.37 -11.96 13.55
CA CYS A 103 -0.74 -11.28 12.88
C CYS A 103 -0.36 -11.00 11.42
N GLN A 104 -1.22 -11.43 10.49
CA GLN A 104 -1.07 -11.15 9.07
C GLN A 104 -2.06 -10.09 8.63
N VAL A 105 -1.60 -9.12 7.84
CA VAL A 105 -2.43 -8.07 7.24
C VAL A 105 -2.24 -8.09 5.74
N GLN A 106 -3.34 -8.26 5.00
CA GLN A 106 -3.36 -8.14 3.55
C GLN A 106 -3.90 -6.76 3.18
N THR A 107 -3.22 -6.08 2.28
CA THR A 107 -3.61 -4.75 1.82
C THR A 107 -3.56 -4.62 0.32
N GLN A 108 -4.23 -3.59 -0.19
CA GLN A 108 -4.13 -3.21 -1.59
C GLN A 108 -4.12 -1.70 -1.78
N MET A 109 -3.59 -1.27 -2.93
CA MET A 109 -3.81 0.02 -3.53
C MET A 109 -4.33 -0.18 -4.95
N ALA A 110 -5.48 0.40 -5.26
CA ALA A 110 -6.07 0.38 -6.60
C ALA A 110 -6.90 1.64 -6.84
N MET A 111 -7.21 1.93 -8.09
CA MET A 111 -8.11 3.04 -8.42
C MET A 111 -9.54 2.74 -7.98
N ASP A 112 -10.10 3.60 -7.14
CA ASP A 112 -11.52 3.72 -6.84
C ASP A 112 -12.03 5.07 -7.38
N GLY A 113 -12.76 5.01 -8.49
CA GLY A 113 -13.14 6.21 -9.25
C GLY A 113 -11.92 6.97 -9.77
N ASP A 114 -11.69 8.17 -9.25
CA ASP A 114 -10.57 9.05 -9.58
C ASP A 114 -9.46 9.08 -8.52
N TYR A 115 -9.55 8.22 -7.50
CA TYR A 115 -8.62 8.20 -6.37
C TYR A 115 -7.88 6.86 -6.25
N PRO A 116 -6.54 6.85 -6.07
CA PRO A 116 -5.80 5.63 -5.75
C PRO A 116 -6.01 5.27 -4.27
N LEU A 117 -7.03 4.46 -4.00
CA LEU A 117 -7.40 4.07 -2.65
C LEU A 117 -6.44 3.01 -2.11
N MET A 118 -5.87 3.27 -0.93
CA MET A 118 -5.14 2.28 -0.13
C MET A 118 -6.07 1.73 0.94
N GLU A 119 -6.16 0.41 1.07
CA GLU A 119 -7.05 -0.22 2.04
C GLU A 119 -6.49 -1.54 2.60
N ILE A 120 -6.98 -1.90 3.78
CA ILE A 120 -6.77 -3.20 4.39
C ILE A 120 -7.89 -4.13 3.92
N ILE A 121 -7.51 -5.27 3.36
CA ILE A 121 -8.43 -6.27 2.81
C ILE A 121 -8.76 -7.35 3.83
N ALA A 122 -7.77 -7.80 4.59
CA ALA A 122 -7.94 -8.82 5.60
C ALA A 122 -6.95 -8.66 6.74
N ILE A 123 -7.37 -9.07 7.93
CA ILE A 123 -6.52 -9.20 9.12
C ILE A 123 -6.75 -10.60 9.68
N GLU A 124 -5.67 -11.36 9.81
CA GLU A 124 -5.67 -12.69 10.39
C GLU A 124 -4.78 -12.70 11.63
N SER A 125 -5.40 -12.76 12.82
CA SER A 125 -4.68 -12.82 14.09
C SER A 125 -4.66 -14.25 14.64
N PRO A 126 -3.62 -14.63 15.42
CA PRO A 126 -3.62 -15.88 16.15
C PRO A 126 -4.87 -15.95 17.03
N LYS A 127 -5.52 -17.12 17.09
CA LYS A 127 -6.61 -17.32 18.04
C LYS A 127 -6.03 -17.22 19.44
N THR A 128 -6.51 -16.26 20.23
CA THR A 128 -6.32 -16.29 21.67
C THR A 128 -7.19 -17.44 22.18
N ASP A 129 -6.59 -18.59 22.47
CA ASP A 129 -7.32 -19.64 23.20
C ASP A 129 -7.81 -19.02 24.54
N PRO A 130 -9.08 -19.20 24.92
CA PRO A 130 -9.53 -18.77 26.24
C PRO A 130 -8.63 -19.42 27.29
N ILE A 131 -8.08 -18.62 28.19
CA ILE A 131 -7.42 -19.12 29.39
C ILE A 131 -8.49 -19.89 30.18
N GLU A 132 -8.34 -21.22 30.30
CA GLU A 132 -9.18 -22.07 31.17
C GLU A 132 -9.03 -21.72 32.66
#